data_AF-A0A4Y3WT95-F1
#
_entry.id   AF-A0A4Y3WT95-F1
#
_cell.length_a   1.000
_cell.length_b   1.000
_cell.length_c   1.000
_cell.angle_alpha   90.00
_cell.angle_beta   90.00
_cell.angle_gamma   90.00
#
_symmetry.space_group_name_H-M   'P 1'
#
loop_
_entity.id
_entity.type
_entity.pdbx_description
1 polymer ?
#
loop_
_entity_poly.entity_id
_entity_poly.type
_entity_poly.pdbx_seq_one_letter_code
_entity_poly.pdbx_strand_id
1 'polypeptide(L)'
;MAAWAATGPNAWMYVSNWGVPWFDRAPVVGGVELNEVLLFAAAACLAAAGWSHLRGPHVSSGRALRLASAPLVVVCGAVVLFDVGSLAKAVHAQRTSYSVGGDVLARGGAGCGLSDRVRVRGASLTDTVGDAPVLLDWPVAFPHPCLRPFAVVDGVAEVPAYRLLADEQLRELGDVWSAGPAGGPLAWLELLGEQVEVPARLDGEPRRDWGELHRVELYEPGAGEPDAVRGTLTRWGWESSGPQGDPPPGRAGVGR
;
A
#
# COMPACT_ATOMS: atom_id res chain seq x y z
N MET A 1 -10.44 -24.95 -7.37
CA MET A 1 -9.30 -24.12 -6.93
C MET A 1 -9.02 -22.99 -7.90
N ALA A 2 -8.47 -23.23 -9.10
CA ALA A 2 -8.13 -22.15 -10.04
C ALA A 2 -9.32 -21.24 -10.40
N ALA A 3 -10.51 -21.82 -10.66
CA ALA A 3 -11.73 -21.05 -10.92
C ALA A 3 -12.10 -20.12 -9.76
N TRP A 4 -11.91 -20.58 -8.51
CA TRP A 4 -12.19 -19.78 -7.32
C TRP A 4 -11.15 -18.69 -7.10
N ALA A 5 -9.87 -18.97 -7.37
CA ALA A 5 -8.82 -17.95 -7.32
C ALA A 5 -9.05 -16.82 -8.35
N ALA A 6 -9.66 -17.13 -9.49
CA ALA A 6 -9.93 -16.18 -10.57
C ALA A 6 -11.20 -15.34 -10.39
N THR A 7 -11.92 -15.44 -9.25
CA THR A 7 -13.11 -14.61 -9.00
C THR A 7 -12.76 -13.21 -8.48
N GLY A 8 -11.57 -13.03 -7.91
CA GLY A 8 -11.12 -11.75 -7.38
C GLY A 8 -10.49 -10.84 -8.45
N PRO A 9 -10.37 -9.53 -8.17
CA PRO A 9 -9.61 -8.63 -9.02
C PRO A 9 -8.11 -8.95 -8.97
N ASN A 10 -7.41 -8.60 -10.05
CA ASN A 10 -5.94 -8.62 -10.10
C ASN A 10 -5.39 -7.32 -9.49
N ALA A 11 -5.64 -7.15 -8.19
CA ALA A 11 -5.33 -5.94 -7.45
C ALA A 11 -4.02 -6.07 -6.65
N TRP A 12 -3.29 -4.96 -6.60
CA TRP A 12 -2.06 -4.80 -5.82
C TRP A 12 -2.21 -3.64 -4.84
N MET A 13 -1.27 -3.52 -3.91
CA MET A 13 -1.29 -2.47 -2.89
C MET A 13 -0.89 -1.11 -3.49
N TYR A 14 -1.72 -0.09 -3.24
CA TYR A 14 -1.45 1.34 -3.52
C TYR A 14 -0.85 1.58 -4.92
N VAL A 15 0.31 2.24 -4.99
CA VAL A 15 1.03 2.59 -6.23
C VAL A 15 1.43 1.40 -7.10
N SER A 16 1.46 0.18 -6.54
CA SER A 16 1.75 -1.03 -7.33
C SER A 16 0.57 -1.44 -8.21
N ASN A 17 -0.64 -0.96 -7.89
CA ASN A 17 -1.85 -1.25 -8.65
C ASN A 17 -1.98 -0.43 -9.94
N TRP A 18 -1.21 0.66 -10.05
CA TRP A 18 -1.35 1.64 -11.13
C TRP A 18 -0.95 1.06 -12.48
N GLY A 19 -1.92 0.97 -13.39
CA GLY A 19 -1.72 0.43 -14.74
C GLY A 19 -1.85 -1.10 -14.85
N VAL A 20 -2.10 -1.80 -13.74
CA VAL A 20 -2.32 -3.24 -13.73
C VAL A 20 -3.66 -3.59 -14.41
N PRO A 21 -3.71 -4.58 -15.32
CA PRO A 21 -4.96 -5.05 -15.91
C PRO A 21 -5.91 -5.66 -14.89
N TRP A 22 -7.22 -5.37 -15.03
CA TRP A 22 -8.28 -5.95 -14.18
C TRP A 22 -8.03 -5.70 -12.68
N PHE A 23 -7.52 -4.51 -12.33
CA PHE A 23 -7.26 -4.12 -10.94
C PHE A 23 -8.54 -3.91 -10.11
N ASP A 24 -9.67 -3.67 -10.79
CA ASP A 24 -10.97 -3.31 -10.25
C ASP A 24 -12.05 -4.39 -10.46
N ARG A 25 -11.73 -5.46 -11.18
CA ARG A 25 -12.68 -6.52 -11.57
C ARG A 25 -11.98 -7.85 -11.84
N ALA A 26 -12.73 -8.94 -11.90
CA ALA A 26 -12.18 -10.24 -12.27
C ALA A 26 -11.57 -10.22 -13.70
N PRO A 27 -10.54 -11.06 -13.99
CA PRO A 27 -9.98 -11.18 -15.34
C PRO A 27 -11.01 -11.66 -16.36
N VAL A 28 -11.06 -10.99 -17.52
CA VAL A 28 -12.01 -11.28 -18.61
C VAL A 28 -11.25 -11.61 -19.89
N VAL A 29 -11.62 -12.71 -20.56
CA VAL A 29 -11.03 -13.16 -21.83
C VAL A 29 -12.14 -13.29 -22.86
N GLY A 30 -12.06 -12.50 -23.95
CA GLY A 30 -13.06 -12.57 -25.03
C GLY A 30 -14.49 -12.22 -24.60
N GLY A 31 -14.66 -11.43 -23.54
CA GLY A 31 -15.97 -11.04 -22.99
C GLY A 31 -16.55 -11.99 -21.94
N VAL A 32 -15.89 -13.12 -21.68
CA VAL A 32 -16.27 -14.11 -20.65
C VAL A 32 -15.30 -14.03 -19.47
N GLU A 33 -15.78 -14.13 -18.24
CA GLU A 33 -14.92 -14.12 -17.06
C GLU A 33 -14.04 -15.39 -17.00
N LEU A 34 -12.80 -15.25 -16.54
CA LEU A 34 -11.84 -16.35 -16.48
C LEU A 34 -12.29 -17.47 -15.53
N ASN A 35 -12.99 -17.13 -14.45
CA ASN A 35 -13.59 -18.09 -13.52
C ASN A 35 -14.59 -19.04 -14.23
N GLU A 36 -15.42 -18.54 -15.14
CA GLU A 36 -16.43 -19.33 -15.88
C GLU A 36 -15.73 -20.30 -16.81
N VAL A 37 -14.73 -19.83 -17.57
CA VAL A 37 -13.92 -20.68 -18.45
C VAL A 37 -13.28 -21.82 -17.66
N LEU A 38 -12.69 -21.51 -16.50
CA LEU A 38 -12.08 -22.51 -15.62
C LEU A 38 -13.11 -23.44 -14.98
N LEU A 39 -14.33 -22.96 -14.71
CA LEU A 39 -15.42 -23.78 -14.17
C LEU A 39 -15.93 -24.78 -15.20
N PHE A 40 -16.12 -24.36 -16.46
CA PHE A 40 -16.49 -25.26 -17.55
C PHE A 40 -15.40 -26.31 -17.80
N ALA A 41 -14.13 -25.91 -17.76
CA ALA A 41 -13.01 -26.85 -17.86
C ALA A 41 -13.01 -27.87 -16.69
N ALA A 42 -13.28 -27.42 -15.46
CA ALA A 42 -13.38 -28.30 -14.30
C ALA A 42 -14.56 -29.29 -14.42
N ALA A 43 -15.72 -28.83 -14.88
CA ALA A 43 -16.88 -29.67 -15.14
C ALA A 43 -16.58 -30.74 -16.21
N ALA A 44 -15.89 -30.36 -17.29
CA ALA A 44 -15.47 -31.30 -18.33
C ALA A 44 -14.48 -32.36 -17.80
N CYS A 45 -13.50 -31.94 -17.00
CA CYS A 45 -12.58 -32.87 -16.33
C CYS A 45 -13.30 -33.84 -15.39
N LEU A 46 -14.29 -33.36 -14.63
CA LEU A 46 -15.09 -34.19 -13.72
C LEU A 46 -15.95 -35.19 -14.49
N ALA A 47 -16.57 -34.77 -15.60
CA ALA A 47 -17.31 -35.68 -16.48
C ALA A 47 -16.40 -36.77 -17.07
N ALA A 48 -15.20 -36.41 -17.53
CA ALA A 48 -14.22 -37.36 -18.03
C ALA A 48 -13.74 -38.34 -16.95
N ALA A 49 -13.50 -37.85 -15.72
CA ALA A 49 -13.15 -38.68 -14.58
C ALA A 49 -14.29 -39.65 -14.23
N GLY A 50 -15.54 -39.16 -14.17
CA GLY A 50 -16.72 -40.00 -13.93
C GLY A 50 -16.89 -41.07 -15.00
N TRP A 51 -16.71 -40.73 -16.28
CA TRP A 51 -16.73 -41.69 -17.39
C TRP A 51 -15.64 -42.77 -17.26
N SER A 52 -14.42 -42.36 -16.89
CA SER A 52 -13.31 -43.31 -16.67
C SER A 52 -13.56 -44.24 -15.49
N HIS A 53 -14.21 -43.74 -14.43
CA HIS A 53 -14.60 -44.53 -13.26
C HIS A 53 -15.63 -45.61 -13.62
N LEU A 54 -16.62 -45.27 -14.46
CA LEU A 54 -17.65 -46.21 -14.91
C LEU A 54 -17.11 -47.31 -15.85
N ARG A 55 -16.00 -47.07 -16.58
CA ARG A 55 -15.42 -48.03 -17.53
C ARG A 55 -14.54 -49.13 -16.90
N GLY A 56 -14.34 -49.13 -15.58
CA GLY A 56 -13.58 -50.16 -14.87
C GLY A 56 -12.06 -49.93 -14.81
N PRO A 57 -11.31 -50.78 -14.09
CA PRO A 57 -9.91 -50.54 -13.75
C PRO A 57 -9.00 -50.54 -14.99
N HIS A 58 -8.25 -49.46 -15.17
CA HIS A 58 -7.25 -49.32 -16.23
C HIS A 58 -5.85 -49.62 -15.67
N VAL A 59 -5.02 -50.36 -16.43
CA VAL A 59 -3.59 -50.53 -16.11
C VAL A 59 -2.89 -49.19 -16.38
N SER A 60 -2.31 -48.57 -15.34
CA SER A 60 -1.65 -47.28 -15.47
C SER A 60 -0.39 -47.39 -16.33
N SER A 61 -0.36 -46.71 -17.47
CA SER A 61 0.86 -46.57 -18.27
C SER A 61 1.84 -45.56 -17.64
N GLY A 62 3.14 -45.68 -17.91
CA GLY A 62 4.14 -44.70 -17.44
C GLY A 62 3.88 -43.25 -17.92
N ARG A 63 3.10 -43.09 -19.00
CA ARG A 63 2.64 -41.78 -19.50
C ARG A 63 1.56 -41.17 -18.60
N ALA A 64 0.66 -42.00 -18.06
CA ALA A 64 -0.40 -41.56 -17.14
C ALA A 64 0.18 -41.05 -15.82
N LEU A 65 1.25 -41.66 -15.30
CA LEU A 65 1.95 -41.17 -14.11
C LEU A 65 2.63 -39.80 -14.34
N ARG A 66 3.22 -39.56 -15.52
CA ARG A 66 3.83 -38.25 -15.85
C ARG A 66 2.79 -37.13 -16.03
N LEU A 67 1.61 -37.48 -16.55
CA LEU A 67 0.48 -36.56 -16.67
C LEU A 67 -0.13 -36.19 -15.32
N ALA A 68 0.08 -36.98 -14.26
CA ALA A 68 -0.45 -36.70 -12.93
C ALA A 68 0.30 -35.56 -12.20
N SER A 69 1.59 -35.32 -12.48
CA SER A 69 2.39 -34.25 -11.85
C SER A 69 2.50 -32.97 -12.68
N ALA A 70 2.25 -33.04 -13.98
CA ALA A 70 2.27 -31.90 -14.89
C ALA A 70 1.26 -30.75 -14.60
N PRO A 71 0.00 -30.99 -14.16
CA PRO A 71 -0.99 -29.91 -14.10
C PRO A 71 -0.67 -28.85 -13.06
N LEU A 72 -0.05 -29.23 -11.93
CA LEU A 72 0.37 -28.26 -10.92
C LEU A 72 1.44 -27.32 -11.46
N VAL A 73 2.48 -27.87 -12.12
CA VAL A 73 3.57 -27.07 -12.70
C VAL A 73 3.04 -26.12 -13.77
N VAL A 74 2.13 -26.60 -14.63
CA VAL A 74 1.52 -25.77 -15.67
C VAL A 74 0.70 -24.63 -15.07
N VAL A 75 -0.14 -24.90 -14.05
CA VAL A 75 -0.95 -23.87 -13.40
C VAL A 75 -0.08 -22.87 -12.67
N CYS A 76 0.90 -23.31 -11.87
CA CYS A 76 1.82 -22.41 -11.18
C CYS A 76 2.62 -21.56 -12.17
N GLY A 77 3.14 -22.16 -13.25
CA GLY A 77 3.85 -21.42 -14.29
C GLY A 77 2.98 -20.37 -14.99
N ALA A 78 1.71 -20.71 -15.27
CA ALA A 78 0.77 -19.77 -15.87
C ALA A 78 0.45 -18.59 -14.95
N VAL A 79 0.30 -18.82 -13.64
CA VAL A 79 0.10 -17.76 -12.64
C VAL A 79 1.32 -16.84 -12.59
N VAL A 80 2.53 -17.39 -12.51
CA VAL A 80 3.76 -16.56 -12.50
C VAL A 80 3.89 -15.72 -13.78
N LEU A 81 3.61 -16.30 -14.94
CA LEU A 81 3.62 -15.56 -16.20
C LEU A 81 2.55 -14.47 -16.26
N PHE A 82 1.38 -14.73 -15.70
CA PHE A 82 0.31 -13.73 -15.56
C PHE A 82 0.74 -12.58 -14.64
N ASP A 83 1.28 -12.88 -13.46
CA ASP A 83 1.72 -11.89 -12.48
C ASP A 83 2.82 -10.99 -13.08
N VAL A 84 3.89 -11.59 -13.61
CA VAL A 84 5.00 -10.86 -14.25
C VAL A 84 4.53 -10.08 -15.47
N GLY A 85 3.68 -10.67 -16.31
CA GLY A 85 3.13 -10.01 -17.50
C GLY A 85 2.24 -8.82 -17.13
N SER A 86 1.43 -8.94 -16.08
CA SER A 86 0.55 -7.88 -15.61
C SER A 86 1.33 -6.67 -15.09
N LEU A 87 2.39 -6.90 -14.30
CA LEU A 87 3.28 -5.87 -13.78
C LEU A 87 4.15 -5.26 -14.88
N ALA A 88 4.68 -6.06 -15.82
CA ALA A 88 5.43 -5.55 -16.96
C ALA A 88 4.57 -4.64 -17.84
N LYS A 89 3.30 -5.01 -18.05
CA LYS A 89 2.33 -4.15 -18.74
C LYS A 89 2.04 -2.88 -17.95
N ALA A 90 1.92 -2.95 -16.62
CA ALA A 90 1.72 -1.77 -15.78
C ALA A 90 2.90 -0.78 -15.91
N VAL A 91 4.14 -1.27 -15.85
CA VAL A 91 5.35 -0.46 -16.08
C VAL A 91 5.35 0.15 -17.48
N HIS A 92 4.91 -0.60 -18.50
CA HIS A 92 4.77 -0.04 -19.85
C HIS A 92 3.69 1.04 -19.93
N ALA A 93 2.52 0.82 -19.34
CA ALA A 93 1.41 1.77 -19.36
C ALA A 93 1.78 3.07 -18.63
N GLN A 94 2.58 2.98 -17.57
CA GLN A 94 3.00 4.11 -16.74
C GLN A 94 4.36 4.74 -17.13
N ARG A 95 4.82 4.57 -18.37
CA ARG A 95 6.12 5.13 -18.82
C ARG A 95 6.22 6.66 -18.70
N THR A 96 5.10 7.37 -18.86
CA THR A 96 5.06 8.84 -18.78
C THR A 96 4.77 9.36 -17.37
N SER A 97 4.38 8.48 -16.45
CA SER A 97 4.01 8.79 -15.06
C SER A 97 4.90 7.95 -14.12
N TYR A 98 4.38 7.53 -12.98
CA TYR A 98 5.06 6.73 -11.98
C TYR A 98 4.64 5.26 -12.01
N SER A 99 5.62 4.37 -11.88
CA SER A 99 5.42 2.99 -11.46
C SER A 99 6.62 2.56 -10.62
N VAL A 100 6.39 1.72 -9.60
CA VAL A 100 7.47 1.21 -8.73
C VAL A 100 8.56 0.52 -9.55
N GLY A 101 8.16 -0.36 -10.48
CA GLY A 101 9.10 -1.05 -11.36
C GLY A 101 9.84 -0.11 -12.32
N GLY A 102 9.15 0.92 -12.86
CA GLY A 102 9.78 1.91 -13.73
C GLY A 102 10.83 2.75 -13.01
N ASP A 103 10.58 3.14 -11.76
CA ASP A 103 11.54 3.92 -10.97
C ASP A 103 12.78 3.09 -10.59
N VAL A 104 12.59 1.85 -10.12
CA VAL A 104 13.69 0.92 -9.83
C VAL A 104 14.53 0.64 -11.08
N LEU A 105 13.91 0.40 -12.23
CA LEU A 105 14.63 0.11 -13.48
C LEU A 105 15.36 1.34 -14.04
N ALA A 106 14.78 2.53 -13.93
CA ALA A 106 15.36 3.75 -14.49
C ALA A 106 16.44 4.38 -13.62
N ARG A 107 16.31 4.28 -12.28
CA ARG A 107 17.17 4.97 -11.32
C ARG A 107 17.93 4.05 -10.38
N GLY A 108 17.75 2.73 -10.48
CA GLY A 108 18.41 1.77 -9.59
C GLY A 108 18.08 1.97 -8.12
N GLY A 109 16.95 2.61 -7.79
CA GLY A 109 16.58 3.00 -6.44
C GLY A 109 17.27 4.27 -5.89
N ALA A 110 18.04 5.00 -6.71
CA ALA A 110 18.68 6.25 -6.30
C ALA A 110 17.80 7.50 -6.42
N GLY A 111 16.55 7.36 -6.90
CA GLY A 111 15.58 8.47 -6.96
C GLY A 111 14.75 8.58 -5.68
N CYS A 112 13.99 9.67 -5.54
CA CYS A 112 13.07 9.85 -4.41
C CYS A 112 11.68 9.26 -4.65
N GLY A 113 11.61 8.22 -5.49
CA GLY A 113 10.38 7.47 -5.79
C GLY A 113 9.27 8.37 -6.32
N LEU A 114 8.10 8.28 -5.68
CA LEU A 114 6.92 9.04 -6.03
C LEU A 114 7.09 10.55 -5.77
N SER A 115 7.91 10.94 -4.79
CA SER A 115 8.13 12.36 -4.44
C SER A 115 8.70 13.19 -5.60
N ASP A 116 9.49 12.59 -6.49
CA ASP A 116 10.04 13.31 -7.65
C ASP A 116 9.01 13.54 -8.76
N ARG A 117 7.91 12.77 -8.75
CA ARG A 117 6.85 12.83 -9.77
C ARG A 117 5.63 13.63 -9.33
N VAL A 118 5.48 13.88 -8.04
CA VAL A 118 4.43 14.74 -7.50
C VAL A 118 4.90 16.19 -7.59
N ARG A 119 4.06 17.08 -8.15
CA ARG A 119 4.35 18.50 -8.31
C ARG A 119 3.51 19.37 -7.41
N VAL A 120 4.17 20.25 -6.67
CA VAL A 120 3.54 21.32 -5.88
C VAL A 120 3.95 22.66 -6.51
N ARG A 121 2.98 23.41 -7.05
CA ARG A 121 3.19 24.73 -7.68
C ARG A 121 4.39 24.78 -8.68
N GLY A 122 4.67 23.67 -9.34
CA GLY A 122 5.73 23.58 -10.35
C GLY A 122 7.10 23.11 -9.84
N ALA A 123 7.28 22.82 -8.54
CA ALA A 123 8.45 22.11 -7.98
C ALA A 123 8.08 20.65 -7.64
N SER A 124 9.08 19.77 -7.46
CA SER A 124 8.80 18.40 -6.99
C SER A 124 8.36 18.41 -5.51
N LEU A 125 7.71 17.33 -5.06
CA LEU A 125 7.34 17.17 -3.65
C LEU A 125 8.59 17.14 -2.77
N THR A 126 9.65 16.44 -3.23
CA THR A 126 10.96 16.40 -2.56
C THR A 126 11.52 17.82 -2.35
N ASP A 127 11.56 18.64 -3.40
CA ASP A 127 12.09 20.01 -3.31
C ASP A 127 11.22 20.94 -2.45
N THR A 128 9.91 20.70 -2.44
CA THR A 128 8.95 21.53 -1.69
C THR A 128 9.01 21.28 -0.19
N VAL A 129 9.14 20.01 0.20
CA VAL A 129 9.22 19.61 1.60
C VAL A 129 10.63 19.80 2.16
N GLY A 130 11.66 19.49 1.37
CA GLY A 130 13.06 19.52 1.81
C GLY A 130 13.28 18.59 3.02
N ASP A 131 14.08 19.06 3.98
CA ASP A 131 14.41 18.31 5.21
C ASP A 131 13.38 18.48 6.34
N ALA A 132 12.24 19.12 6.06
CA ALA A 132 11.20 19.35 7.06
C ALA A 132 10.65 18.02 7.58
N PRO A 133 10.33 17.91 8.89
CA PRO A 133 9.77 16.69 9.46
C PRO A 133 8.36 16.43 8.89
N VAL A 134 8.12 15.20 8.46
CA VAL A 134 6.84 14.78 7.86
C VAL A 134 6.19 13.68 8.71
N LEU A 135 4.90 13.82 8.97
CA LEU A 135 4.05 12.69 9.34
C LEU A 135 3.71 11.92 8.06
N LEU A 136 4.47 10.86 7.78
CA LEU A 136 4.16 9.94 6.69
C LEU A 136 3.13 8.92 7.19
N ASP A 137 1.93 8.92 6.61
CA ASP A 137 0.99 7.85 6.90
C ASP A 137 1.59 6.50 6.44
N TRP A 138 1.24 5.43 7.14
CA TRP A 138 1.87 4.13 6.94
C TRP A 138 1.85 3.61 5.49
N PRO A 139 0.80 3.82 4.65
CA PRO A 139 0.81 3.30 3.28
C PRO A 139 1.77 4.06 2.35
N VAL A 140 2.13 5.30 2.70
CA VAL A 140 2.95 6.19 1.87
C VAL A 140 4.41 6.20 2.27
N ALA A 141 4.83 5.52 3.34
CA ALA A 141 6.23 5.54 3.76
C ALA A 141 7.19 4.98 2.68
N PHE A 142 6.80 3.89 2.00
CA PHE A 142 7.69 3.21 1.05
C PHE A 142 7.95 3.98 -0.25
N PRO A 143 6.93 4.57 -0.94
CA PRO A 143 7.16 5.29 -2.20
C PRO A 143 7.90 6.62 -2.05
N HIS A 144 8.15 7.09 -0.82
CA HIS A 144 8.68 8.41 -0.53
C HIS A 144 9.99 8.36 0.29
N PRO A 145 11.05 7.67 -0.19
CA PRO A 145 12.23 7.36 0.61
C PRO A 145 13.10 8.57 1.03
N CYS A 146 12.97 9.70 0.34
CA CYS A 146 13.73 10.92 0.66
C CYS A 146 13.02 11.85 1.65
N LEU A 147 11.73 11.61 1.95
CA LEU A 147 11.04 12.43 2.94
C LEU A 147 11.48 11.98 4.33
N ARG A 148 11.77 12.94 5.20
CA ARG A 148 12.22 12.66 6.57
C ARG A 148 11.03 12.50 7.51
N PRO A 149 10.80 11.32 8.11
CA PRO A 149 9.82 11.18 9.18
C PRO A 149 10.20 12.07 10.37
N PHE A 150 9.21 12.59 11.10
CA PHE A 150 9.45 13.29 12.35
C PHE A 150 10.16 12.37 13.38
N ALA A 151 11.07 12.94 14.18
CA ALA A 151 11.79 12.18 15.19
C ALA A 151 11.01 12.11 16.52
N VAL A 152 11.27 11.07 17.31
CA VAL A 152 10.88 11.02 18.73
C VAL A 152 12.16 10.77 19.54
N VAL A 153 12.52 11.73 20.38
CA VAL A 153 13.75 11.69 21.19
C VAL A 153 13.36 11.88 22.65
N ASP A 154 13.83 10.99 23.53
CA ASP A 154 13.53 11.02 24.96
C ASP A 154 12.01 11.04 25.29
N GLY A 155 11.18 10.46 24.42
CA GLY A 155 9.72 10.45 24.55
C GLY A 155 9.02 11.74 24.09
N VAL A 156 9.76 12.72 23.57
CA VAL A 156 9.21 13.96 22.99
C VAL A 156 9.25 13.86 21.46
N ALA A 157 8.10 14.07 20.83
CA ALA A 157 7.98 14.07 19.38
C ALA A 157 8.33 15.44 18.79
N GLU A 158 9.12 15.45 17.72
CA GLU A 158 9.30 16.60 16.84
C GLU A 158 7.97 16.91 16.13
N VAL A 159 7.57 18.18 16.10
CA VAL A 159 6.31 18.58 15.46
C VAL A 159 6.49 18.56 13.94
N PRO A 160 5.73 17.74 13.19
CA PRO A 160 5.85 17.65 11.75
C PRO A 160 5.33 18.94 11.10
N ALA A 161 6.03 19.43 10.09
CA ALA A 161 5.62 20.58 9.29
C ALA A 161 4.62 20.18 8.19
N TYR A 162 4.64 18.91 7.79
CA TYR A 162 3.77 18.36 6.77
C TYR A 162 3.22 17.00 7.21
N ARG A 163 2.06 16.64 6.66
CA ARG A 163 1.53 15.28 6.68
C ARG A 163 1.33 14.82 5.24
N LEU A 164 1.69 13.57 4.97
CA LEU A 164 1.47 12.94 3.68
C LEU A 164 0.48 11.79 3.83
N LEU A 165 -0.60 11.84 3.05
CA LEU A 165 -1.70 10.88 3.08
C LEU A 165 -1.75 10.08 1.77
N ALA A 166 -2.27 8.86 1.86
CA ALA A 166 -2.51 8.02 0.70
C ALA A 166 -3.74 8.48 -0.11
N ASP A 167 -4.00 7.77 -1.21
CA ASP A 167 -5.22 7.89 -2.00
C ASP A 167 -6.47 7.56 -1.17
N GLU A 168 -7.64 7.93 -1.68
CA GLU A 168 -8.93 7.77 -1.01
C GLU A 168 -9.15 6.35 -0.47
N GLN A 169 -8.66 5.32 -1.16
CA GLN A 169 -8.82 3.92 -0.77
C GLN A 169 -8.11 3.57 0.56
N LEU A 170 -6.99 4.22 0.86
CA LEU A 170 -6.14 3.89 2.00
C LEU A 170 -6.09 5.01 3.05
N ARG A 171 -6.61 6.20 2.72
CA ARG A 171 -6.62 7.36 3.63
C ARG A 171 -7.38 7.09 4.91
N GLU A 172 -8.60 6.57 4.83
CA GLU A 172 -9.42 6.27 6.01
C GLU A 172 -8.71 5.27 6.93
N LEU A 173 -8.07 4.24 6.35
CA LEU A 173 -7.29 3.26 7.13
C LEU A 173 -6.07 3.90 7.80
N GLY A 174 -5.45 4.90 7.16
CA GLY A 174 -4.38 5.71 7.75
C GLY A 174 -4.87 6.58 8.91
N ASP A 175 -5.99 7.27 8.72
CA ASP A 175 -6.60 8.14 9.73
C ASP A 175 -7.00 7.35 10.98
N VAL A 176 -7.74 6.25 10.82
CA VAL A 176 -8.20 5.43 11.95
C VAL A 176 -7.04 4.82 12.72
N TRP A 177 -5.98 4.39 12.03
CA TRP A 177 -4.80 3.82 12.67
C TRP A 177 -3.99 4.86 13.44
N SER A 178 -3.83 6.07 12.87
CA SER A 178 -3.08 7.17 13.47
C SER A 178 -3.91 8.03 14.43
N ALA A 179 -5.19 7.68 14.64
CA ALA A 179 -6.12 8.45 15.44
C ALA A 179 -5.74 8.50 16.93
N GLY A 180 -6.20 9.55 17.62
CA GLY A 180 -5.98 9.71 19.05
C GLY A 180 -6.45 8.56 19.93
N PRO A 181 -7.66 7.99 19.75
CA PRO A 181 -8.12 6.83 20.50
C PRO A 181 -7.28 5.56 20.31
N ALA A 182 -6.55 5.46 19.19
CA ALA A 182 -5.60 4.39 18.93
C ALA A 182 -4.19 4.66 19.51
N GLY A 183 -3.99 5.82 20.16
CA GLY A 183 -2.70 6.28 20.66
C GLY A 183 -1.77 6.85 19.57
N GLY A 184 -2.32 7.15 18.38
CA GLY A 184 -1.54 7.60 17.24
C GLY A 184 -1.18 9.10 17.26
N PRO A 185 -0.34 9.56 16.33
CA PRO A 185 0.21 10.91 16.34
C PRO A 185 -0.82 12.01 16.08
N LEU A 186 -1.99 11.69 15.50
CA LEU A 186 -3.04 12.68 15.29
C LEU A 186 -3.60 13.23 16.61
N ALA A 187 -3.51 12.47 17.71
CA ALA A 187 -3.98 12.90 19.02
C ALA A 187 -3.39 14.25 19.45
N TRP A 188 -2.07 14.42 19.26
CA TRP A 188 -1.37 15.63 19.63
C TRP A 188 -1.23 16.59 18.45
N LEU A 189 -1.11 16.09 17.22
CA LEU A 189 -0.97 16.96 16.04
C LEU A 189 -2.19 17.87 15.85
N GLU A 190 -3.40 17.33 16.03
CA GLU A 190 -4.65 18.08 15.95
C GLU A 190 -4.83 19.13 17.06
N LEU A 191 -4.17 18.93 18.21
CA LEU A 191 -4.15 19.89 19.31
C LEU A 191 -3.15 21.04 19.04
N LEU A 192 -2.06 20.76 18.35
CA LEU A 192 -1.00 21.73 18.07
C LEU A 192 -1.30 22.61 16.85
N GLY A 193 -2.01 22.09 15.86
CA GLY A 193 -2.30 22.83 14.64
C GLY A 193 -3.43 22.27 13.79
N GLU A 194 -3.74 23.01 12.73
CA GLU A 194 -4.63 22.59 11.65
C GLU A 194 -3.83 21.95 10.51
N GLN A 195 -4.43 21.00 9.80
CA GLN A 195 -3.83 20.33 8.64
C GLN A 195 -4.52 20.86 7.39
N VAL A 196 -3.79 21.66 6.60
CA VAL A 196 -4.34 22.35 5.42
C VAL A 196 -3.78 21.70 4.16
N GLU A 197 -4.67 21.25 3.27
CA GLU A 197 -4.27 20.63 2.00
C GLU A 197 -3.47 21.60 1.12
N VAL A 198 -2.33 21.13 0.62
CA VAL A 198 -1.49 21.81 -0.35
C VAL A 198 -1.72 21.16 -1.72
N PRO A 199 -2.31 21.88 -2.70
CA PRO A 199 -2.62 21.31 -4.00
C PRO A 199 -1.38 20.74 -4.71
N ALA A 200 -1.37 19.43 -4.94
CA ALA A 200 -0.33 18.72 -5.66
C ALA A 200 -0.90 17.75 -6.70
N ARG A 201 -0.12 17.51 -7.76
CA ARG A 201 -0.56 16.71 -8.91
C ARG A 201 0.53 15.75 -9.35
N LEU A 202 0.15 14.59 -9.84
CA LEU A 202 1.09 13.61 -10.40
C LEU A 202 1.47 13.98 -11.85
N ASP A 203 2.77 14.00 -12.14
CA ASP A 203 3.28 14.17 -13.50
C ASP A 203 2.82 13.04 -14.42
N GLY A 204 2.37 13.38 -15.62
CA GLY A 204 1.88 12.43 -16.61
C GLY A 204 0.43 11.96 -16.39
N GLU A 205 -0.11 12.04 -15.16
CA GLU A 205 -1.51 11.73 -14.86
C GLU A 205 -2.14 12.74 -13.88
N PRO A 206 -2.44 14.00 -14.29
CA PRO A 206 -2.87 15.05 -13.36
C PRO A 206 -4.24 14.85 -12.68
N ARG A 207 -5.03 13.87 -13.14
CA ARG A 207 -6.34 13.49 -12.59
C ARG A 207 -6.27 12.24 -11.71
N ARG A 208 -5.10 11.60 -11.59
CA ARG A 208 -4.89 10.45 -10.73
C ARG A 208 -4.92 10.94 -9.28
N ASP A 209 -5.77 10.35 -8.47
CA ASP A 209 -5.62 10.45 -7.02
C ASP A 209 -4.36 9.67 -6.63
N TRP A 210 -3.32 10.41 -6.22
CA TRP A 210 -2.06 9.87 -5.76
C TRP A 210 -1.95 9.95 -4.23
N GLY A 211 -2.93 10.56 -3.57
CA GLY A 211 -2.84 11.01 -2.18
C GLY A 211 -2.78 12.53 -2.03
N GLU A 212 -2.51 12.97 -0.81
CA GLU A 212 -2.58 14.38 -0.42
C GLU A 212 -1.36 14.80 0.39
N LEU A 213 -0.93 16.05 0.18
CA LEU A 213 0.04 16.72 1.03
C LEU A 213 -0.71 17.75 1.87
N HIS A 214 -0.63 17.64 3.19
CA HIS A 214 -1.16 18.64 4.11
C HIS A 214 -0.01 19.38 4.79
N ARG A 215 -0.13 20.70 4.92
CA ARG A 215 0.75 21.53 5.73
C ARG A 215 0.16 21.64 7.13
N VAL A 216 1.01 21.49 8.14
CA VAL A 216 0.61 21.70 9.52
C VAL A 216 0.79 23.17 9.86
N GLU A 217 -0.32 23.86 10.11
CA GLU A 217 -0.35 25.25 10.55
C GLU A 217 -0.59 25.28 12.06
N LEU A 218 0.47 25.57 12.82
CA LEU A 218 0.40 25.61 14.29
C LEU A 218 -0.48 26.75 14.76
N TYR A 219 -1.31 26.50 15.78
CA TYR A 219 -2.10 27.55 16.40
C TYR A 219 -1.20 28.59 17.11
N GLU A 220 -0.05 28.13 17.64
CA GLU A 220 0.95 28.96 18.33
C GLU A 220 2.36 28.73 17.73
N PRO A 221 2.69 29.33 16.56
CA PRO A 221 3.95 29.08 15.85
C PRO A 221 5.20 29.62 16.55
N GLY A 222 5.03 30.49 17.56
CA GLY A 222 6.14 31.05 18.36
C GLY A 222 6.50 30.24 19.61
N ALA A 223 5.82 29.12 19.87
CA ALA A 223 6.12 28.27 21.00
C ALA A 223 7.52 27.65 20.85
N GLY A 224 8.37 27.82 21.87
CA GLY A 224 9.72 27.24 21.89
C GLY A 224 9.73 25.75 22.24
N GLU A 225 10.84 25.08 21.93
CA GLU A 225 11.06 23.70 22.34
C GLU A 225 11.23 23.58 23.88
N PRO A 226 10.76 22.48 24.49
CA PRO A 226 10.95 22.27 25.92
C PRO A 226 12.42 21.93 26.26
N ASP A 227 12.93 22.51 27.34
CA ASP A 227 14.25 22.14 27.90
C ASP A 227 14.16 20.79 28.63
N ALA A 228 14.59 19.71 27.96
CA ALA A 228 14.58 18.38 28.54
C ALA A 228 15.73 18.18 29.54
N VAL A 229 15.39 17.90 30.80
CA VAL A 229 16.35 17.51 31.85
C VAL A 229 16.46 15.99 31.90
N ARG A 230 17.65 15.45 31.63
CA ARG A 230 17.92 14.01 31.65
C ARG A 230 18.51 13.56 32.97
N GLY A 231 18.11 12.39 33.44
CA GLY A 231 18.64 11.74 34.62
C GLY A 231 18.51 10.23 34.54
N THR A 232 19.27 9.53 35.38
CA THR A 232 19.29 8.05 35.41
C THR A 232 18.82 7.55 36.76
N LEU A 233 17.99 6.52 36.77
CA LEU A 233 17.43 5.91 37.96
C LEU A 233 17.55 4.38 37.86
N THR A 234 18.10 3.74 38.88
CA THR A 234 18.11 2.27 38.98
C THR A 234 16.79 1.81 39.60
N ARG A 235 16.16 0.81 38.99
CA ARG A 235 14.86 0.25 39.39
C ARG A 235 14.91 -1.28 39.34
N TRP A 236 14.05 -1.93 40.10
CA TRP A 236 13.91 -3.39 40.01
C TRP A 236 13.12 -3.79 38.77
N GLY A 237 13.41 -4.94 38.16
CA GLY A 237 12.72 -5.38 36.94
C GLY A 237 11.22 -5.68 37.10
N TRP A 238 10.73 -5.80 38.33
CA TRP A 238 9.32 -5.95 38.66
C TRP A 238 8.68 -4.67 39.22
N GLU A 239 9.45 -3.58 39.31
CA GLU A 239 8.93 -2.29 39.75
C GLU A 239 8.12 -1.66 38.62
N SER A 240 6.89 -1.22 38.91
CA SER A 240 6.02 -0.51 37.97
C SER A 240 5.70 0.88 38.52
N SER A 241 5.79 1.90 37.66
CA SER A 241 5.44 3.29 38.01
C SER A 241 3.94 3.59 37.91
N GLY A 242 3.11 2.55 37.73
CA GLY A 242 1.68 2.66 37.52
C GLY A 242 1.28 2.37 36.06
N PRO A 243 -0.04 2.22 35.80
CA PRO A 243 -0.53 2.03 34.44
C PRO A 243 -0.35 3.30 33.60
N GLN A 244 -0.20 3.13 32.29
CA GLN A 244 -0.25 4.24 31.35
C GLN A 244 -1.68 4.84 31.33
N GLY A 245 -1.79 6.16 31.16
CA GLY A 245 -3.08 6.82 31.05
C GLY A 245 -3.85 6.43 29.79
N ASP A 246 -5.17 6.63 29.81
CA ASP A 246 -6.03 6.37 28.65
C ASP A 246 -5.62 7.25 27.45
N PRO A 247 -5.78 6.74 26.21
CA PRO A 247 -5.52 7.53 25.02
C PRO A 247 -6.44 8.75 24.96
N PRO A 248 -6.00 9.87 24.34
CA PRO A 248 -6.84 11.04 24.21
C PRO A 248 -8.12 10.73 23.44
N PRO A 249 -9.26 11.35 23.79
CA PRO A 249 -10.45 11.23 22.97
C PRO A 249 -10.15 11.80 21.57
N GLY A 250 -10.59 11.11 20.52
CA GLY A 250 -10.49 11.64 19.16
C GLY A 250 -11.37 12.87 19.00
N ARG A 251 -11.06 13.74 18.04
CA ARG A 251 -12.00 14.80 17.66
C ARG A 251 -13.33 14.18 17.26
N ALA A 252 -14.39 14.55 17.97
CA ALA A 252 -15.76 14.23 17.59
C ALA A 252 -16.14 15.08 16.37
N GLY A 253 -15.77 14.63 15.17
CA GLY A 253 -16.10 15.35 13.95
C GLY A 253 -15.12 15.19 12.79
N VAL A 254 -14.94 13.97 12.30
CA VAL A 254 -14.95 13.72 10.85
C VAL A 254 -15.95 12.59 10.65
N GLY A 255 -17.22 12.96 10.73
CA GLY A 255 -18.32 12.01 10.65
C GLY A 255 -18.84 11.90 9.23
N ARG A 256 -18.88 10.64 8.77
CA ARG A 256 -19.70 10.06 7.70
C ARG A 256 -19.30 10.30 6.25
#